data_AF-A0A5C7M0E2-F1
#
_entry.id   AF-A0A5C7M0E2-F1
#
_cell.length_a   1.000
_cell.length_b   1.000
_cell.length_c   1.000
_cell.angle_alpha   90.00
_cell.angle_beta   90.00
_cell.angle_gamma   90.00
#
_symmetry.space_group_name_H-M   'P 1'
#
loop_
_entity.id
_entity.type
_entity.pdbx_description
1 polymer ?
#
loop_
_entity_poly.entity_id
_entity_poly.type
_entity_poly.pdbx_seq_one_letter_code
_entity_poly.pdbx_strand_id
1 'polypeptide(L)'
;MKNFFELKGKVIEKIDGLCADAEEYKFKLRDLGTLTFWHDQECCESVRVQSITGDPALIIDQEIIFAEEDSVRDDTVDETTTTYILRVASGAELKIVWIGISNGYYSEDVDIRYDP
;
A
#
# COMPACT_ATOMS: atom_id res chain seq x y z
N MET A 1 7.27 11.87 -4.84
CA MET A 1 6.33 11.50 -3.77
C MET A 1 7.09 10.56 -2.86
N LYS A 2 7.12 10.82 -1.55
CA LYS A 2 7.89 10.04 -0.57
C LYS A 2 7.01 9.43 0.52
N ASN A 3 5.78 9.92 0.70
CA ASN A 3 4.88 9.44 1.74
C ASN A 3 3.47 9.18 1.19
N PHE A 4 2.80 8.17 1.71
CA PHE A 4 1.48 7.77 1.23
C PHE A 4 0.40 8.86 1.35
N PHE A 5 0.45 9.68 2.40
CA PHE A 5 -0.53 10.76 2.64
C PHE A 5 -0.55 11.83 1.52
N GLU A 6 0.50 11.91 0.69
CA GLU A 6 0.56 12.82 -0.47
C GLU A 6 -0.42 12.44 -1.59
N LEU A 7 -1.06 11.26 -1.52
CA LEU A 7 -2.13 10.85 -2.42
C LEU A 7 -3.41 11.67 -2.25
N LYS A 8 -3.60 12.37 -1.13
CA LYS A 8 -4.75 13.26 -0.93
C LYS A 8 -4.76 14.36 -2.00
N GLY A 9 -5.90 14.53 -2.67
CA GLY A 9 -6.11 15.46 -3.78
C GLY A 9 -5.57 14.94 -5.13
N LYS A 10 -5.16 13.66 -5.21
CA LYS A 10 -4.76 13.01 -6.47
C LYS A 10 -5.87 12.10 -6.98
N VAL A 11 -5.74 11.71 -8.25
CA VAL A 11 -6.62 10.75 -8.92
C VAL A 11 -5.79 9.57 -9.40
N ILE A 12 -6.19 8.37 -8.98
CA ILE A 12 -5.61 7.10 -9.46
C ILE A 12 -6.33 6.72 -10.74
N GLU A 13 -5.61 6.67 -11.87
CA GLU A 13 -6.14 6.27 -13.17
C GLU A 13 -6.20 4.74 -13.31
N LYS A 14 -5.26 4.04 -12.66
CA LYS A 14 -5.16 2.59 -12.76
C LYS A 14 -4.47 1.99 -11.54
N ILE A 15 -4.93 0.79 -11.16
CA ILE A 15 -4.29 -0.05 -10.15
C ILE A 15 -3.90 -1.37 -10.82
N ASP A 16 -2.63 -1.76 -10.72
CA ASP A 16 -2.07 -2.97 -11.33
C ASP A 16 -1.42 -3.86 -10.26
N GLY A 17 -1.65 -5.18 -10.34
CA GLY A 17 -0.99 -6.18 -9.47
C GLY A 17 -1.54 -6.30 -8.04
N LEU A 18 -2.52 -5.47 -7.66
CA LEU A 18 -3.10 -5.51 -6.31
C LEU A 18 -3.97 -6.77 -6.12
N CYS A 19 -3.41 -7.76 -5.42
CA CYS A 19 -4.13 -8.95 -4.96
C CYS A 19 -3.57 -9.42 -3.60
N ALA A 20 -4.28 -10.34 -2.93
CA ALA A 20 -3.71 -11.03 -1.78
C ALA A 20 -2.42 -11.75 -2.19
N ASP A 21 -1.47 -11.80 -1.27
CA ASP A 21 -0.12 -12.37 -1.42
C ASP A 21 0.77 -11.64 -2.43
N ALA A 22 0.35 -10.49 -2.97
CA ALA A 22 1.20 -9.68 -3.83
C ALA A 22 2.40 -9.12 -3.03
N GLU A 23 3.60 -9.23 -3.60
CA GLU A 23 4.83 -8.61 -3.08
C GLU A 23 5.08 -7.23 -3.74
N GLU A 24 4.33 -6.91 -4.79
CA GLU A 24 4.36 -5.62 -5.48
C GLU A 24 2.97 -5.27 -6.04
N TYR A 25 2.58 -3.99 -5.97
CA TYR A 25 1.51 -3.43 -6.81
C TYR A 25 1.79 -1.97 -7.19
N LYS A 26 1.04 -1.47 -8.18
CA LYS A 26 1.26 -0.14 -8.78
C LYS A 26 -0.01 0.70 -8.82
N PHE A 27 0.13 1.98 -8.48
CA PHE A 27 -0.87 3.02 -8.73
C PHE A 27 -0.35 3.96 -9.82
N LYS A 28 -1.06 4.01 -10.96
CA LYS A 28 -0.84 5.03 -11.99
C LYS A 28 -1.68 6.26 -11.64
N LEU A 29 -1.03 7.41 -11.46
CA LEU A 29 -1.71 8.67 -11.17
C LEU A 29 -2.00 9.42 -12.47
N ARG A 30 -3.16 10.08 -12.57
CA ARG A 30 -3.61 10.72 -13.81
C ARG A 30 -2.67 11.84 -14.32
N ASP A 31 -2.19 12.67 -13.41
CA ASP A 31 -1.40 13.87 -13.73
C ASP A 31 0.07 13.76 -13.28
N LEU A 32 0.49 12.56 -12.87
CA LEU A 32 1.82 12.28 -12.33
C LEU A 32 2.32 10.93 -12.89
N GLY A 33 3.43 10.45 -12.34
CA GLY A 33 3.97 9.14 -12.63
C GLY A 33 3.25 7.97 -11.95
N THR A 34 3.94 6.84 -11.93
CA THR A 34 3.50 5.61 -11.25
C THR A 34 4.13 5.52 -9.86
N LEU A 35 3.33 5.14 -8.88
CA LEU A 35 3.81 4.70 -7.57
C LEU A 35 3.86 3.18 -7.55
N THR A 36 5.00 2.63 -7.18
CA THR A 36 5.20 1.20 -6.97
C THR A 36 5.35 0.94 -5.48
N PHE A 37 4.49 0.09 -4.94
CA PHE A 37 4.53 -0.41 -3.57
C PHE A 37 5.16 -1.79 -3.64
N TRP A 38 6.27 -2.00 -2.96
CA TRP A 38 7.05 -3.23 -3.08
C TRP A 38 7.91 -3.46 -1.84
N HIS A 39 8.45 -4.66 -1.71
CA HIS A 39 9.48 -4.96 -0.73
C HIS A 39 10.52 -5.92 -1.35
N ASP A 40 11.81 -5.64 -1.15
CA ASP A 40 12.90 -6.51 -1.63
C ASP A 40 13.07 -7.70 -0.68
N GLN A 41 12.47 -8.85 -0.99
CA GLN A 41 12.49 -9.99 -0.09
C GLN A 41 13.93 -10.49 0.16
N GLU A 42 14.33 -10.57 1.43
CA GLU A 42 15.52 -11.30 1.85
C GLU A 42 15.21 -12.74 2.33
N CYS A 43 16.25 -13.54 2.55
CA CYS A 43 16.14 -15.00 2.70
C CYS A 43 15.39 -15.49 3.96
N CYS A 44 15.10 -14.60 4.90
CA CYS A 44 14.51 -14.94 6.21
C CYS A 44 13.35 -14.00 6.57
N GLU A 45 12.79 -13.32 5.58
CA GLU A 45 11.59 -12.50 5.75
C GLU A 45 10.52 -12.82 4.71
N SER A 46 9.32 -12.32 4.97
CA SER A 46 8.19 -12.41 4.06
C SER A 46 7.33 -11.16 4.22
N VAL A 47 7.35 -10.27 3.23
CA VAL A 47 6.56 -9.03 3.23
C VAL A 47 5.62 -9.00 2.03
N ARG A 48 4.31 -9.05 2.27
CA ARG A 48 3.32 -9.19 1.20
C ARG A 48 1.96 -8.64 1.60
N VAL A 49 1.10 -8.38 0.62
CA VAL A 49 -0.29 -7.99 0.86
C VAL A 49 -1.04 -9.13 1.55
N GLN A 50 -1.41 -8.93 2.80
CA GLN A 50 -2.21 -9.86 3.57
C GLN A 50 -3.69 -9.79 3.18
N SER A 51 -4.24 -8.58 3.06
CA SER A 51 -5.66 -8.40 2.77
C SER A 51 -5.98 -7.09 2.06
N ILE A 52 -7.09 -7.12 1.32
CA ILE A 52 -7.66 -5.97 0.64
C ILE A 52 -9.13 -5.90 1.04
N THR A 53 -9.56 -4.78 1.59
CA THR A 53 -10.95 -4.52 1.97
C THR A 53 -11.47 -3.32 1.18
N GLY A 54 -12.66 -3.47 0.61
CA GLY A 54 -13.22 -2.51 -0.34
C GLY A 54 -12.99 -2.91 -1.80
N ASP A 55 -13.52 -2.11 -2.72
CA ASP A 55 -13.42 -2.36 -4.14
C ASP A 55 -12.50 -1.32 -4.80
N PRO A 56 -11.30 -1.73 -5.29
CA PRO A 56 -10.39 -0.83 -5.99
C PRO A 56 -11.04 -0.08 -7.16
N ALA A 57 -12.02 -0.68 -7.84
CA ALA A 57 -12.71 -0.05 -8.96
C ALA A 57 -13.55 1.17 -8.55
N LEU A 58 -13.97 1.25 -7.28
CA LEU A 58 -14.69 2.42 -6.74
C LEU A 58 -13.76 3.58 -6.37
N ILE A 59 -12.45 3.35 -6.34
CA ILE A 59 -11.42 4.37 -6.06
C ILE A 59 -10.84 4.94 -7.35
N ILE A 60 -10.73 4.10 -8.40
CA ILE A 60 -10.21 4.52 -9.71
C ILE A 60 -11.06 5.68 -10.26
N ASP A 61 -10.37 6.66 -10.87
CA ASP A 61 -10.93 7.87 -11.45
C ASP A 61 -11.65 8.81 -10.48
N GLN A 62 -11.55 8.56 -9.17
CA GLN A 62 -12.04 9.45 -8.11
C GLN A 62 -10.91 10.27 -7.49
N GLU A 63 -11.23 11.46 -6.99
CA GLU A 63 -10.30 12.24 -6.18
C GLU A 63 -10.21 11.63 -4.77
N ILE A 64 -8.98 11.31 -4.34
CA ILE A 64 -8.70 10.83 -3.00
C ILE A 64 -8.85 12.00 -2.01
N ILE A 65 -9.80 11.89 -1.08
CA ILE A 65 -10.03 12.92 -0.05
C ILE A 65 -9.31 12.60 1.27
N PHE A 66 -8.91 11.35 1.45
CA PHE A 66 -8.22 10.84 2.62
C PHE A 66 -7.22 9.75 2.20
N ALA A 67 -5.99 9.86 2.71
CA ALA A 67 -4.93 8.89 2.54
C ALA A 67 -4.17 8.79 3.87
N GLU A 68 -4.07 7.58 4.42
CA GLU A 68 -3.40 7.30 5.70
C GLU A 68 -2.57 6.03 5.59
N GLU A 69 -1.45 6.04 6.31
CA GLU A 69 -0.55 4.92 6.50
C GLU A 69 -0.33 4.74 8.00
N ASP A 70 -0.43 3.50 8.47
CA ASP A 70 -0.16 3.12 9.86
C ASP A 70 0.61 1.80 9.88
N SER A 71 1.64 1.72 10.71
CA SER A 71 2.48 0.52 10.85
C SER A 71 2.56 0.11 12.31
N VAL A 72 2.25 -1.15 12.59
CA VAL A 72 2.22 -1.71 13.95
C VAL A 72 3.06 -2.99 13.98
N ARG A 73 4.02 -3.05 14.91
CA ARG A 73 4.82 -4.25 15.19
C ARG A 73 4.23 -5.02 16.37
N ASP A 74 4.05 -6.33 16.21
CA ASP A 74 3.74 -7.27 17.28
C ASP A 74 5.00 -8.07 17.64
N ASP A 75 5.66 -7.66 18.73
CA ASP A 75 6.88 -8.29 19.23
C ASP A 75 6.64 -9.70 19.81
N THR A 76 5.39 -10.14 19.98
CA THR A 76 5.09 -11.49 20.49
C THR A 76 5.19 -12.56 19.41
N VAL A 77 5.00 -12.16 18.15
CA VAL A 77 5.04 -13.03 16.97
C VAL A 77 6.09 -12.60 15.94
N ASP A 78 6.83 -11.53 16.21
CA ASP A 78 7.81 -10.91 15.29
C ASP A 78 7.18 -10.59 13.92
N GLU A 79 6.01 -9.95 13.94
CA GLU A 79 5.29 -9.54 12.73
C GLU A 79 5.07 -8.01 12.73
N THR A 80 5.19 -7.39 11.57
CA THR A 80 4.78 -6.01 11.33
C THR A 80 3.60 -5.97 10.37
N THR A 81 2.60 -5.17 10.70
CA THR A 81 1.46 -4.91 9.83
C THR A 81 1.49 -3.46 9.37
N THR A 82 1.55 -3.23 8.06
CA THR A 82 1.43 -1.90 7.46
C THR A 82 0.09 -1.76 6.75
N THR A 83 -0.70 -0.77 7.16
CA THR A 83 -2.05 -0.52 6.65
C THR A 83 -2.07 0.78 5.85
N TYR A 84 -2.56 0.70 4.61
CA TYR A 84 -2.86 1.84 3.76
C TYR A 84 -4.37 2.02 3.62
N ILE A 85 -4.89 3.22 3.86
CA ILE A 85 -6.31 3.53 3.73
C ILE A 85 -6.50 4.70 2.77
N LEU A 86 -7.36 4.51 1.77
CA LEU A 86 -7.84 5.54 0.86
C LEU A 86 -9.34 5.72 1.01
N ARG A 87 -9.82 6.97 0.98
CA ARG A 87 -11.26 7.28 0.84
C ARG A 87 -11.50 8.33 -0.22
N VAL A 88 -12.66 8.24 -0.84
CA VAL A 88 -13.14 9.17 -1.88
C VAL A 88 -14.47 9.79 -1.46
N ALA A 89 -14.89 10.86 -2.13
CA ALA A 89 -16.08 11.63 -1.75
C ALA A 89 -17.40 10.84 -1.80
N SER A 90 -17.47 9.76 -2.59
CA SER A 90 -18.63 8.86 -2.63
C SER A 90 -18.82 8.03 -1.36
N GLY A 91 -17.85 8.05 -0.44
CA GLY A 91 -17.81 7.23 0.76
C GLY A 91 -17.18 5.85 0.55
N ALA A 92 -16.74 5.53 -0.68
CA ALA A 92 -15.96 4.31 -0.90
C ALA A 92 -14.60 4.40 -0.18
N GLU A 93 -14.22 3.28 0.42
CA GLU A 93 -12.96 3.10 1.14
C GLU A 93 -12.23 1.89 0.55
N LEU A 94 -10.91 2.03 0.38
CA LEU A 94 -10.01 0.93 0.08
C LEU A 94 -8.97 0.86 1.17
N LYS A 95 -8.91 -0.29 1.84
CA LYS A 95 -7.89 -0.62 2.85
C LYS A 95 -7.03 -1.75 2.33
N ILE A 96 -5.73 -1.55 2.33
CA ILE A 96 -4.73 -2.55 1.91
C ILE A 96 -3.83 -2.81 3.12
N VAL A 97 -3.69 -4.06 3.50
CA VAL A 97 -2.88 -4.47 4.64
C VAL A 97 -1.74 -5.33 4.13
N TRP A 98 -0.52 -4.91 4.43
CA TRP A 98 0.69 -5.69 4.27
C TRP A 98 1.03 -6.37 5.59
N ILE A 99 1.50 -7.61 5.51
CA ILE A 99 2.15 -8.30 6.61
C ILE A 99 3.61 -8.51 6.26
N GLY A 100 4.49 -8.11 7.17
CA GLY A 100 5.90 -8.43 7.19
C GLY A 100 6.21 -9.37 8.35
N ILE A 101 6.94 -10.44 8.07
CA ILE A 101 7.38 -11.41 9.07
C ILE A 101 8.88 -11.58 8.90
N SER A 102 9.66 -11.43 9.96
CA SER A 102 11.10 -11.66 9.98
C SER A 102 11.52 -12.34 11.27
N ASN A 103 12.79 -12.70 11.38
CA ASN A 103 13.38 -13.16 12.64
C ASN A 103 13.95 -12.00 13.50
N GLY A 104 13.53 -10.76 13.22
CA GLY A 104 13.94 -9.56 13.95
C GLY A 104 15.26 -8.92 13.50
N TYR A 105 15.87 -9.38 12.41
CA TYR A 105 17.11 -8.82 11.86
C TYR A 105 16.94 -7.99 10.59
N TYR A 106 15.76 -8.04 9.96
CA TYR A 106 15.50 -7.44 8.65
C TYR A 106 14.37 -6.41 8.73
N SER A 107 14.34 -5.49 7.77
CA SER A 107 13.29 -4.46 7.72
C SER A 107 12.02 -5.08 7.16
N GLU A 108 10.88 -4.82 7.79
CA GLU A 108 9.58 -5.26 7.31
C GLU A 108 8.81 -4.12 6.63
N ASP A 109 9.50 -3.01 6.34
CA ASP A 109 8.91 -1.80 5.78
C ASP A 109 8.57 -1.97 4.30
N VAL A 110 7.42 -1.44 3.90
CA VAL A 110 7.01 -1.41 2.49
C VAL A 110 7.62 -0.18 1.82
N ASP A 111 8.38 -0.39 0.76
CA ASP A 111 8.97 0.68 -0.04
C ASP A 111 7.94 1.28 -1.01
N ILE A 112 7.91 2.62 -1.07
CA ILE A 112 7.15 3.36 -2.07
C ILE A 112 8.11 4.06 -3.02
N ARG A 113 8.19 3.54 -4.25
CA ARG A 113 8.99 4.11 -5.33
C ARG A 113 8.12 4.95 -6.26
N TYR A 114 8.59 6.13 -6.62
CA TYR A 114 7.96 7.00 -7.62
C TYR A 114 8.75 7.00 -8.93
N ASP A 115 8.08 6.66 -10.03
CA ASP A 115 8.62 6.71 -11.39
C ASP A 115 7.79 7.72 -12.22
N PRO A 116 8.36 8.89 -12.62
CA PRO A 116 7.63 10.02 -13.22
C PRO A 116 7.06 9.76 -14.62
#